data_AF-A0A4R7ZAE5-F1
#
_entry.id   AF-A0A4R7ZAE5-F1
#
_cell.length_a   1.000
_cell.length_b   1.000
_cell.length_c   1.000
_cell.angle_alpha   90.00
_cell.angle_beta   90.00
_cell.angle_gamma   90.00
#
_symmetry.space_group_name_H-M   'P 1'
#
loop_
_entity.id
_entity.type
_entity.pdbx_description
1 polymer ?
#
loop_
_entity_poly.entity_id
_entity_poly.type
_entity_poly.pdbx_seq_one_letter_code
_entity_poly.pdbx_strand_id
1 'polypeptide(L)'
;MLKYKSIFSVTLLLILIFSVGAFAQQFDDVPRDHWAYDSVQTLAERGYLSLYSGEDFNGEEPLTRYEMAEIIANVLENTTAGGTASQSLSEEDVDVIRELSLEFRDELVTVAERQKNFEERLNSLEDTNQIQDEDIANINVRVSEMQEDVQKVSSLEESVNQIDSQIASLEDELAAIQEEGLSGEQLQELEDNQSVNMTRIEELENRIEELEAERTAAAEETAEDSASSLNTGYIIGGLALLALIL
;
A
#
# COMPACT_ATOMS: atom_id res chain seq x y z
N MET A 1 -17.42 102.21 -35.03
CA MET A 1 -17.83 100.79 -35.09
C MET A 1 -16.77 99.79 -34.63
N LEU A 2 -15.46 100.10 -34.65
CA LEU A 2 -14.40 99.15 -34.26
C LEU A 2 -14.33 98.81 -32.75
N LYS A 3 -14.67 99.75 -31.85
CA LYS A 3 -14.55 99.54 -30.39
C LYS A 3 -15.53 98.50 -29.82
N TYR A 4 -16.77 98.47 -30.31
CA TYR A 4 -17.78 97.47 -29.88
C TYR A 4 -17.50 96.08 -30.44
N LYS A 5 -16.82 95.97 -31.59
CA LYS A 5 -16.40 94.69 -32.18
C LYS A 5 -15.32 93.99 -31.33
N SER A 6 -14.34 94.73 -30.80
CA SER A 6 -13.34 94.16 -29.88
C SER A 6 -13.94 93.76 -28.54
N ILE A 7 -14.87 94.54 -27.98
CA ILE A 7 -15.53 94.20 -26.70
C ILE A 7 -16.37 92.92 -26.85
N PHE A 8 -17.14 92.80 -27.94
CA PHE A 8 -17.94 91.59 -28.21
C PHE A 8 -17.06 90.35 -28.44
N SER A 9 -15.90 90.52 -29.09
CA SER A 9 -14.94 89.43 -29.30
C SER A 9 -14.28 88.97 -27.99
N VAL A 10 -14.01 89.89 -27.06
CA VAL A 10 -13.41 89.55 -25.75
C VAL A 10 -14.43 88.86 -24.85
N THR A 11 -15.70 89.29 -24.87
CA THR A 11 -16.77 88.61 -24.10
C THR A 11 -17.09 87.22 -24.65
N LEU A 12 -17.04 87.04 -25.98
CA LEU A 12 -17.22 85.71 -26.60
C LEU A 12 -16.06 84.77 -26.24
N LEU A 13 -14.83 85.28 -26.21
CA LEU A 13 -13.65 84.53 -25.78
C LEU A 13 -13.76 84.14 -24.29
N LEU A 14 -14.25 85.04 -23.44
CA LEU A 14 -14.40 84.80 -22.00
C LEU A 14 -15.45 83.73 -21.68
N ILE A 15 -16.56 83.69 -22.42
CA ILE A 15 -17.59 82.64 -22.31
C ILE A 15 -17.03 81.28 -22.77
N LEU A 16 -16.11 81.28 -23.74
CA LEU A 16 -15.50 80.06 -24.28
C LEU A 16 -14.44 79.47 -23.32
N ILE A 17 -13.78 80.31 -22.52
CA ILE A 17 -12.81 79.87 -21.49
C ILE A 17 -13.53 79.41 -20.21
N PHE A 18 -14.75 79.90 -19.94
CA PHE A 18 -15.57 79.49 -18.78
C PHE A 18 -16.45 78.27 -19.03
N SER A 19 -16.27 77.58 -20.17
CA SER A 19 -16.77 76.21 -20.35
C SER A 19 -15.95 75.28 -19.46
N VAL A 20 -16.23 75.30 -18.15
CA VAL A 20 -15.84 74.22 -17.25
C VAL A 20 -16.48 72.96 -17.83
N GLY A 21 -15.67 72.13 -18.49
CA GLY A 21 -16.11 70.80 -18.88
C GLY A 21 -16.55 70.11 -17.60
N ALA A 22 -17.80 69.66 -17.56
CA ALA A 22 -18.20 68.65 -16.60
C ALA A 22 -17.30 67.44 -16.88
N PHE A 23 -16.28 67.23 -16.05
CA PHE A 23 -15.52 66.00 -16.06
C PHE A 23 -16.49 64.93 -15.53
N ALA A 24 -17.09 64.17 -16.45
CA ALA A 24 -17.72 62.92 -16.09
C ALA A 24 -16.61 62.05 -15.49
N GLN A 25 -16.78 61.67 -14.22
CA GLN A 25 -15.88 60.74 -13.54
C GLN A 25 -15.91 59.44 -14.35
N GLN A 26 -14.85 59.15 -15.09
CA GLN A 26 -14.76 57.94 -15.90
C GLN A 26 -14.06 56.86 -15.08
N PHE A 27 -14.69 55.68 -14.99
CA PHE A 27 -14.10 54.50 -14.37
C PHE A 27 -13.13 53.83 -15.33
N ASP A 28 -11.90 53.58 -14.87
CA ASP A 28 -10.88 52.91 -15.68
C ASP A 28 -11.23 51.42 -15.92
N ASP A 29 -11.91 50.80 -14.96
CA ASP A 29 -12.35 49.41 -14.99
C ASP A 29 -13.77 49.18 -15.57
N VAL A 30 -14.50 50.25 -15.92
CA VAL A 30 -15.80 50.15 -16.60
C VAL A 30 -15.74 50.87 -17.97
N PRO A 31 -15.32 50.17 -19.04
CA PRO A 31 -15.29 50.73 -20.38
C PRO A 31 -16.69 51.16 -20.87
N ARG A 32 -16.75 52.12 -21.80
CA ARG A 32 -18.02 52.64 -22.35
C ARG A 32 -18.92 51.59 -23.00
N ASP A 33 -18.33 50.53 -23.53
CA ASP A 33 -19.07 49.43 -24.16
C ASP A 33 -19.52 48.34 -23.15
N HIS A 34 -19.27 48.53 -21.84
CA HIS A 34 -19.64 47.60 -20.79
C HIS A 34 -21.13 47.73 -20.41
N TRP A 35 -21.81 46.61 -20.18
CA TRP A 35 -23.26 46.58 -19.90
C TRP A 35 -23.67 47.39 -18.66
N ALA A 36 -22.76 47.55 -17.70
CA ALA A 36 -22.98 48.29 -16.47
C ALA A 36 -22.59 49.78 -16.55
N TYR A 37 -21.95 50.21 -17.66
CA TYR A 37 -21.36 51.55 -17.77
C TYR A 37 -22.34 52.66 -17.43
N ASP A 38 -23.48 52.72 -18.13
CA ASP A 38 -24.49 53.76 -17.92
C ASP A 38 -25.03 53.75 -16.49
N SER A 39 -25.27 52.58 -15.91
CA SER A 39 -25.80 52.42 -14.56
C SER A 39 -24.80 52.88 -13.50
N VAL A 40 -23.55 52.41 -13.59
CA VAL A 40 -22.47 52.74 -12.65
C VAL A 40 -22.14 54.23 -12.70
N GLN A 41 -21.99 54.78 -13.91
CA GLN A 41 -21.77 56.21 -14.14
C GLN A 41 -22.87 57.05 -13.49
N THR A 42 -24.13 56.67 -13.74
CA THR A 42 -25.31 57.37 -13.23
C THR A 42 -25.40 57.34 -11.70
N LEU A 43 -25.08 56.20 -11.07
CA LEU A 43 -25.12 56.05 -9.62
C LEU A 43 -23.97 56.78 -8.94
N ALA A 44 -22.78 56.76 -9.54
CA ALA A 44 -21.62 57.48 -9.03
C ALA A 44 -21.76 59.00 -9.14
N GLU A 45 -22.27 59.52 -10.27
CA GLU A 45 -22.55 60.95 -10.46
C GLU A 45 -23.56 61.50 -9.44
N ARG A 46 -24.47 60.63 -8.95
CA ARG A 46 -25.42 60.97 -7.89
C ARG A 46 -24.87 60.78 -6.48
N GLY A 47 -23.64 60.32 -6.33
CA GLY A 47 -22.99 60.08 -5.04
C GLY A 47 -23.53 58.87 -4.28
N TYR A 48 -24.19 57.92 -4.97
CA TYR A 48 -24.77 56.73 -4.35
C TYR A 48 -23.77 55.58 -4.18
N LEU A 49 -22.73 55.55 -4.99
CA LEU A 49 -21.65 54.57 -4.91
C LEU A 49 -20.44 55.21 -4.22
N SER A 50 -19.94 54.55 -3.18
CA SER A 50 -18.66 54.90 -2.58
C SER A 50 -17.53 54.28 -3.42
N LEU A 51 -16.56 55.09 -3.83
CA LEU A 51 -15.39 54.58 -4.54
C LEU A 51 -14.42 54.00 -3.53
N TYR A 52 -14.07 52.72 -3.70
CA TYR A 52 -13.01 52.08 -2.94
C TYR A 52 -11.67 52.66 -3.36
N SER A 53 -11.32 53.82 -2.78
CA SER A 53 -9.99 54.41 -2.85
C SER A 53 -9.38 54.49 -4.27
N GLY A 54 -9.90 55.37 -5.14
CA GLY A 54 -9.31 55.58 -6.47
C GLY A 54 -10.29 56.14 -7.50
N GLU A 55 -9.97 55.93 -8.78
CA GLU A 55 -10.81 56.22 -9.95
C GLU A 55 -11.51 54.94 -10.50
N ASP A 56 -11.37 53.80 -9.82
CA ASP A 56 -11.95 52.50 -10.20
C ASP A 56 -13.29 52.21 -9.47
N PHE A 57 -14.20 51.51 -10.15
CA PHE A 57 -15.45 50.99 -9.59
C PHE A 57 -15.27 49.66 -8.84
N ASN A 58 -14.28 48.87 -9.23
CA ASN A 58 -13.97 47.51 -8.74
C ASN A 58 -15.12 46.51 -8.93
N GLY A 59 -15.71 46.49 -10.13
CA GLY A 59 -16.91 45.67 -10.41
C GLY A 59 -16.72 44.14 -10.34
N GLU A 60 -15.48 43.66 -10.35
CA GLU A 60 -15.14 42.23 -10.21
C GLU A 60 -14.96 41.81 -8.74
N GLU A 61 -14.86 42.76 -7.81
CA GLU A 61 -14.76 42.45 -6.39
C GLU A 61 -16.14 42.09 -5.81
N PRO A 62 -16.20 41.06 -4.93
CA PRO A 62 -17.45 40.69 -4.29
C PRO A 62 -17.89 41.78 -3.32
N LEU A 63 -19.01 42.45 -3.63
CA LEU A 63 -19.66 43.38 -2.72
C LEU A 63 -20.19 42.62 -1.49
N THR A 64 -19.76 42.99 -0.29
CA THR A 64 -20.33 42.41 0.92
C THR A 64 -21.76 42.91 1.10
N ARG A 65 -22.57 42.11 1.80
CA ARG A 65 -23.98 42.45 2.00
C ARG A 65 -24.18 43.69 2.87
N TYR A 66 -23.22 44.00 3.75
CA TYR A 66 -23.21 45.23 4.54
C TYR A 66 -22.97 46.46 3.68
N GLU A 67 -22.04 46.37 2.73
CA GLU A 67 -21.74 47.45 1.79
C GLU A 67 -22.90 47.67 0.82
N MET A 68 -23.54 46.60 0.34
CA MET A 68 -24.77 46.71 -0.45
C MET A 68 -25.90 47.39 0.34
N ALA A 69 -26.07 47.06 1.63
CA ALA A 69 -27.07 47.68 2.48
C ALA A 69 -26.80 49.16 2.72
N GLU A 70 -25.53 49.56 2.89
CA GLU A 70 -25.12 50.95 3.02
C GLU A 70 -25.40 51.75 1.75
N ILE A 71 -25.05 51.20 0.57
CA ILE A 71 -25.36 51.81 -0.74
C ILE A 71 -26.87 52.03 -0.88
N ILE A 72 -27.68 51.03 -0.57
CA ILE A 72 -29.14 51.13 -0.65
C ILE A 72 -29.67 52.18 0.34
N ALA A 73 -29.20 52.18 1.59
CA ALA A 73 -29.60 53.17 2.58
C ALA A 73 -29.28 54.61 2.14
N ASN A 74 -28.09 54.82 1.58
CA ASN A 74 -27.66 56.13 1.05
C ASN A 74 -28.50 56.60 -0.13
N VAL A 75 -28.87 55.70 -1.04
CA VAL A 75 -29.79 56.01 -2.15
C VAL A 75 -31.13 56.48 -1.61
N LEU A 76 -31.69 55.75 -0.64
CA LEU A 76 -33.00 56.03 -0.05
C LEU A 76 -32.99 57.35 0.73
N GLU A 77 -31.97 57.62 1.54
CA GLU A 77 -31.83 58.88 2.27
C GLU A 77 -31.76 60.09 1.32
N ASN A 78 -30.96 60.00 0.26
CA ASN A 78 -30.83 61.10 -0.70
C ASN A 78 -32.09 61.31 -1.56
N THR A 79 -32.87 60.26 -1.81
CA THR A 79 -34.18 60.42 -2.49
C THR A 79 -35.24 61.06 -1.58
N THR A 80 -35.11 60.94 -0.26
CA THR A 80 -36.05 61.50 0.73
C THR A 80 -35.66 62.91 1.22
N ALA A 81 -34.36 63.26 1.20
CA ALA A 81 -33.84 64.52 1.73
C ALA A 81 -33.90 65.74 0.78
N GLY A 82 -34.25 65.55 -0.50
CA GLY A 82 -34.62 66.63 -1.42
C GLY A 82 -33.59 66.99 -2.50
N GLY A 83 -33.97 66.73 -3.76
CA GLY A 83 -33.29 67.21 -4.96
C GLY A 83 -34.26 67.30 -6.14
N THR A 84 -34.76 68.50 -6.42
CA THR A 84 -35.36 69.01 -7.67
C THR A 84 -35.72 67.99 -8.77
N ALA A 85 -36.68 67.11 -8.51
CA ALA A 85 -37.52 66.47 -9.53
C ALA A 85 -38.92 66.34 -8.92
N SER A 86 -39.95 66.60 -9.71
CA SER A 86 -41.35 66.80 -9.30
C SER A 86 -42.08 65.52 -8.85
N GLN A 87 -41.43 64.67 -8.06
CA GLN A 87 -42.04 63.59 -7.29
C GLN A 87 -41.48 63.71 -5.88
N SER A 88 -42.14 64.53 -5.05
CA SER A 88 -42.05 64.35 -3.61
C SER A 88 -42.46 62.91 -3.37
N LEU A 89 -41.54 62.07 -2.88
CA LEU A 89 -41.90 60.74 -2.39
C LEU A 89 -43.12 60.92 -1.50
N SER A 90 -44.18 60.17 -1.80
CA SER A 90 -45.38 60.26 -0.98
C SER A 90 -45.03 59.72 0.41
N GLU A 91 -45.78 60.15 1.43
CA GLU A 91 -45.61 59.64 2.79
C GLU A 91 -45.71 58.10 2.83
N GLU A 92 -46.52 57.53 1.93
CA GLU A 92 -46.65 56.09 1.68
C GLU A 92 -45.36 55.45 1.14
N ASP A 93 -44.66 56.09 0.19
CA ASP A 93 -43.40 55.56 -0.35
C ASP A 93 -42.31 55.51 0.73
N VAL A 94 -42.26 56.53 1.60
CA VAL A 94 -41.30 56.59 2.72
C VAL A 94 -41.57 55.50 3.76
N ASP A 95 -42.84 55.20 4.03
CA ASP A 95 -43.23 54.13 4.95
C ASP A 95 -42.92 52.74 4.39
N VAL A 96 -43.18 52.51 3.10
CA VAL A 96 -42.80 51.25 2.42
C VAL A 96 -41.29 51.05 2.42
N ILE A 97 -40.52 52.11 2.18
CA ILE A 97 -39.05 52.07 2.23
C ILE A 97 -38.55 51.73 3.63
N ARG A 98 -39.17 52.30 4.68
CA ARG A 98 -38.81 52.00 6.07
C ARG A 98 -39.12 50.54 6.43
N GLU A 99 -40.27 50.03 6.00
CA GLU A 99 -40.65 48.62 6.21
C GLU A 99 -39.67 47.68 5.50
N LEU A 100 -39.37 47.94 4.22
CA LEU A 100 -38.39 47.15 3.46
C LEU A 100 -37.00 47.19 4.11
N SER A 101 -36.55 48.35 4.58
CA SER A 101 -35.26 48.48 5.28
C SER A 101 -35.21 47.63 6.55
N LEU A 102 -36.31 47.55 7.30
CA LEU A 102 -36.42 46.69 8.48
C LEU A 102 -36.39 45.21 8.11
N GLU A 103 -37.13 44.81 7.07
CA GLU A 103 -37.14 43.43 6.59
C GLU A 103 -35.77 43.01 6.05
N PHE A 104 -35.13 43.86 5.25
CA PHE A 104 -33.78 43.62 4.74
C PHE A 104 -32.75 43.49 5.85
N ARG A 105 -32.83 44.32 6.91
CA ARG A 105 -31.94 44.19 8.08
C ARG A 105 -32.07 42.79 8.69
N ASP A 106 -33.28 42.30 8.89
CA ASP A 106 -33.52 41.01 9.54
C ASP A 106 -33.10 39.84 8.63
N GLU A 107 -33.29 39.95 7.32
CA GLU A 107 -32.76 39.00 6.35
C GLU A 107 -31.22 38.98 6.33
N LEU A 108 -30.55 40.13 6.43
CA LEU A 108 -29.09 40.23 6.48
C LEU A 108 -28.52 39.55 7.72
N VAL A 109 -29.18 39.68 8.88
CA VAL A 109 -28.80 38.95 10.10
C VAL A 109 -28.94 37.44 9.89
N THR A 110 -30.08 36.99 9.37
CA THR A 110 -30.33 35.57 9.09
C THR A 110 -29.29 34.97 8.15
N VAL A 111 -28.92 35.76 7.15
CA VAL A 111 -27.87 35.43 6.20
C VAL A 111 -26.49 35.32 6.85
N ALA A 112 -26.14 36.25 7.74
CA ALA A 112 -24.86 36.22 8.45
C ALA A 112 -24.75 34.96 9.32
N GLU A 113 -25.86 34.54 9.94
CA GLU A 113 -25.93 33.26 10.66
C GLU A 113 -25.75 32.05 9.73
N ARG A 114 -26.38 32.05 8.55
CA ARG A 114 -26.18 30.98 7.55
C ARG A 114 -24.75 30.92 7.03
N GLN A 115 -24.13 32.07 6.79
CA GLN A 115 -22.71 32.19 6.38
C GLN A 115 -21.81 31.57 7.46
N LYS A 116 -22.02 31.94 8.72
CA LYS A 116 -21.29 31.37 9.86
C LYS A 116 -21.46 29.85 9.95
N ASN A 117 -22.69 29.34 9.83
CA ASN A 117 -22.92 27.90 9.87
C ASN A 117 -22.25 27.17 8.70
N PHE A 118 -22.20 27.80 7.52
CA PHE A 118 -21.50 27.26 6.37
C PHE A 118 -19.98 27.20 6.60
N GLU A 119 -19.38 28.24 7.17
CA GLU A 119 -17.96 28.25 7.57
C GLU A 119 -17.63 27.17 8.62
N GLU A 120 -18.47 27.02 9.64
CA GLU A 120 -18.32 25.94 10.64
C GLU A 120 -18.39 24.55 9.98
N ARG A 121 -19.30 24.35 9.03
CA ARG A 121 -19.41 23.10 8.26
C ARG A 121 -18.22 22.87 7.35
N LEU A 122 -17.66 23.92 6.74
CA LEU A 122 -16.45 23.82 5.92
C LEU A 122 -15.25 23.41 6.76
N ASN A 123 -15.04 24.05 7.91
CA ASN A 123 -13.94 23.69 8.81
C ASN A 123 -14.08 22.24 9.32
N SER A 124 -15.29 21.82 9.71
CA SER A 124 -15.54 20.42 10.09
C SER A 124 -15.28 19.44 8.95
N LEU A 125 -15.55 19.83 7.71
CA LEU A 125 -15.27 19.00 6.54
C LEU A 125 -13.77 18.93 6.25
N GLU A 126 -13.04 20.03 6.41
CA GLU A 126 -11.58 20.08 6.29
C GLU A 126 -10.91 19.18 7.33
N ASP A 127 -11.30 19.27 8.60
CA ASP A 127 -10.83 18.39 9.68
C ASP A 127 -11.07 16.92 9.35
N THR A 128 -12.27 16.60 8.83
CA THR A 128 -12.62 15.22 8.46
C THR A 128 -11.76 14.71 7.29
N ASN A 129 -11.49 15.54 6.29
CA ASN A 129 -10.61 15.18 5.18
C ASN A 129 -9.17 14.96 5.66
N GLN A 130 -8.66 15.82 6.54
CA GLN A 130 -7.32 15.66 7.10
C GLN A 130 -7.17 14.33 7.87
N ILE A 131 -8.18 13.98 8.68
CA ILE A 131 -8.22 12.68 9.38
C ILE A 131 -8.26 11.53 8.37
N GLN A 132 -9.07 11.65 7.30
CA GLN A 132 -9.13 10.63 6.26
C GLN A 132 -7.80 10.45 5.52
N ASP A 133 -7.06 11.52 5.26
CA ASP A 133 -5.73 11.45 4.65
C ASP A 133 -4.73 10.70 5.54
N GLU A 134 -4.78 10.93 6.86
CA GLU A 134 -3.98 10.20 7.84
C GLU A 134 -4.36 8.70 7.88
N ASP A 135 -5.66 8.39 7.89
CA ASP A 135 -6.16 7.01 7.85
C ASP A 135 -5.74 6.29 6.56
N ILE A 136 -5.82 6.96 5.41
CA ILE A 136 -5.38 6.42 4.12
C ILE A 136 -3.87 6.15 4.15
N ALA A 137 -3.06 7.05 4.70
CA ALA A 137 -1.62 6.84 4.85
C ALA A 137 -1.32 5.60 5.71
N ASN A 138 -2.00 5.44 6.84
CA ASN A 138 -1.86 4.28 7.72
C ASN A 138 -2.30 2.98 7.04
N ILE A 139 -3.40 3.01 6.27
CA ILE A 139 -3.86 1.86 5.47
C ILE A 139 -2.81 1.47 4.43
N ASN A 140 -2.21 2.44 3.75
CA ASN A 140 -1.18 2.18 2.73
C ASN A 140 0.05 1.49 3.33
N VAL A 141 0.47 1.88 4.53
CA VAL A 141 1.54 1.19 5.27
C VAL A 141 1.15 -0.26 5.53
N ARG A 142 -0.05 -0.51 6.10
CA ARG A 142 -0.50 -1.88 6.41
C ARG A 142 -0.70 -2.75 5.17
N VAL A 143 -1.13 -2.16 4.06
CA VAL A 143 -1.22 -2.85 2.77
C VAL A 143 0.16 -3.24 2.26
N SER A 144 1.16 -2.39 2.43
CA SER A 144 2.54 -2.68 2.03
C SER A 144 3.13 -3.82 2.86
N GLU A 145 2.90 -3.81 4.18
CA GLU A 145 3.27 -4.91 5.08
C GLU A 145 2.58 -6.22 4.69
N MET A 146 1.27 -6.19 4.41
CA MET A 146 0.54 -7.36 3.93
C MET A 146 1.06 -7.89 2.60
N GLN A 147 1.47 -7.01 1.67
CA GLN A 147 2.06 -7.44 0.39
C GLN A 147 3.38 -8.19 0.61
N GLU A 148 4.20 -7.76 1.58
CA GLU A 148 5.42 -8.47 1.96
C GLU A 148 5.08 -9.86 2.54
N ASP A 149 4.09 -9.95 3.41
CA ASP A 149 3.68 -11.23 3.99
C ASP A 149 3.08 -12.18 2.93
N VAL A 150 2.33 -11.66 1.95
CA VAL A 150 1.86 -12.44 0.81
C VAL A 150 3.03 -12.99 -0.02
N GLN A 151 4.10 -12.23 -0.21
CA GLN A 151 5.30 -12.73 -0.89
C GLN A 151 5.99 -13.85 -0.10
N LYS A 152 6.07 -13.73 1.24
CA LYS A 152 6.60 -14.80 2.10
C LYS A 152 5.78 -16.08 1.95
N VAL A 153 4.44 -15.98 1.97
CA VAL A 153 3.56 -17.13 1.76
C VAL A 153 3.79 -17.78 0.41
N SER A 154 3.93 -17.00 -0.67
CA SER A 154 4.23 -17.55 -2.00
C SER A 154 5.57 -18.30 -2.05
N SER A 155 6.62 -17.79 -1.40
CA SER A 155 7.90 -18.50 -1.30
C SER A 155 7.83 -19.80 -0.48
N LEU A 156 6.96 -19.82 0.54
CA LEU A 156 6.69 -21.02 1.32
C LEU A 156 5.93 -22.06 0.49
N GLU A 157 4.96 -21.65 -0.32
CA GLU A 157 4.25 -22.54 -1.25
C GLU A 157 5.22 -23.20 -2.25
N GLU A 158 6.18 -22.45 -2.79
CA GLU A 158 7.22 -23.01 -3.67
C GLU A 158 8.09 -24.04 -2.94
N SER A 159 8.48 -23.74 -1.69
CA SER A 159 9.25 -24.67 -0.86
C SER A 159 8.48 -25.96 -0.56
N VAL A 160 7.16 -25.87 -0.31
CA VAL A 160 6.29 -27.02 -0.10
C VAL A 160 6.22 -27.88 -1.36
N ASN A 161 5.99 -27.28 -2.53
CA ASN A 161 5.97 -28.01 -3.79
C ASN A 161 7.30 -28.73 -4.08
N GLN A 162 8.43 -28.10 -3.73
CA GLN A 162 9.73 -28.74 -3.85
C GLN A 162 9.87 -29.95 -2.92
N ILE A 163 9.41 -29.83 -1.66
CA ILE A 163 9.40 -30.93 -0.70
C ILE A 163 8.51 -32.08 -1.21
N ASP A 164 7.33 -31.79 -1.76
CA ASP A 164 6.44 -32.81 -2.33
C ASP A 164 7.13 -33.57 -3.48
N SER A 165 7.85 -32.86 -4.35
CA SER A 165 8.64 -33.51 -5.41
C SER A 165 9.79 -34.36 -4.85
N GLN A 166 10.43 -33.93 -3.76
CA GLN A 166 11.48 -34.72 -3.10
C GLN A 166 10.90 -35.97 -2.45
N ILE A 167 9.73 -35.87 -1.81
CA ILE A 167 9.02 -37.01 -1.22
C ILE A 167 8.68 -38.03 -2.31
N ALA A 168 8.09 -37.60 -3.42
CA ALA A 168 7.78 -38.50 -4.54
C ALA A 168 9.02 -39.23 -5.07
N SER A 169 10.14 -38.51 -5.24
CA SER A 169 11.40 -39.12 -5.67
C SER A 169 11.96 -40.13 -4.66
N LEU A 170 11.84 -39.84 -3.36
CA LEU A 170 12.29 -40.76 -2.30
C LEU A 170 11.38 -41.99 -2.19
N GLU A 171 10.07 -41.82 -2.41
CA GLU A 171 9.11 -42.92 -2.48
C GLU A 171 9.42 -43.84 -3.67
N ASP A 172 9.74 -43.28 -4.84
CA ASP A 172 10.19 -44.05 -6.01
C ASP A 172 11.52 -44.78 -5.75
N GLU A 173 12.49 -44.12 -5.11
CA GLU A 173 13.78 -44.74 -4.76
C GLU A 173 13.60 -45.87 -3.73
N LEU A 174 12.73 -45.68 -2.74
CA LEU A 174 12.39 -46.73 -1.78
C LEU A 174 11.69 -47.91 -2.46
N ALA A 175 10.77 -47.67 -3.38
CA ALA A 175 10.10 -48.72 -4.13
C ALA A 175 11.11 -49.53 -4.98
N ALA A 176 12.02 -48.84 -5.67
CA ALA A 176 13.08 -49.47 -6.45
C ALA A 176 14.01 -50.32 -5.57
N ILE A 177 14.43 -49.81 -4.40
CA ILE A 177 15.25 -50.58 -3.45
C ILE A 177 14.46 -51.77 -2.87
N GLN A 178 13.15 -51.64 -2.70
CA GLN A 178 12.31 -52.74 -2.22
C GLN A 178 12.10 -53.83 -3.29
N GLU A 179 12.20 -53.47 -4.57
CA GLU A 179 12.14 -54.37 -5.72
C GLU A 179 13.51 -54.98 -6.08
N GLU A 180 14.61 -54.20 -5.95
CA GLU A 180 16.00 -54.64 -6.17
C GLU A 180 16.67 -55.26 -4.94
N GLY A 181 16.13 -55.03 -3.73
CA GLY A 181 16.61 -55.63 -2.50
C GLY A 181 16.44 -57.13 -2.61
N LEU A 182 17.56 -57.88 -2.59
CA LEU A 182 17.68 -59.35 -2.73
C LEU A 182 16.35 -59.96 -3.13
N SER A 183 16.06 -59.98 -4.44
CA SER A 183 14.82 -60.55 -4.96
C SER A 183 14.53 -61.86 -4.21
N GLY A 184 13.27 -62.13 -3.85
CA GLY A 184 12.95 -63.32 -3.05
C GLY A 184 13.55 -64.61 -3.62
N GLU A 185 13.81 -64.64 -4.93
CA GLU A 185 14.54 -65.69 -5.64
C GLU A 185 16.04 -65.75 -5.30
N GLN A 186 16.77 -64.63 -5.23
CA GLN A 186 18.16 -64.59 -4.77
C GLN A 186 18.30 -64.93 -3.28
N LEU A 187 17.33 -64.54 -2.46
CA LEU A 187 17.28 -64.88 -1.04
C LEU A 187 17.01 -66.38 -0.85
N GLN A 188 16.07 -66.94 -1.62
CA GLN A 188 15.81 -68.38 -1.65
C GLN A 188 17.02 -69.17 -2.16
N GLU A 189 17.69 -68.71 -3.22
CA GLU A 189 18.89 -69.36 -3.74
C GLU A 189 20.04 -69.34 -2.73
N LEU A 190 20.18 -68.26 -1.96
CA LEU A 190 21.17 -68.18 -0.89
C LEU A 190 20.82 -69.10 0.28
N GLU A 191 19.56 -69.18 0.68
CA GLU A 191 19.07 -70.11 1.71
C GLU A 191 19.23 -71.58 1.28
N ASP A 192 18.91 -71.90 0.02
CA ASP A 192 19.08 -73.23 -0.55
C ASP A 192 20.57 -73.61 -0.60
N ASN A 193 21.43 -72.69 -1.04
CA ASN A 193 22.89 -72.91 -1.03
C ASN A 193 23.44 -73.05 0.41
N GLN A 194 22.91 -72.30 1.37
CA GLN A 194 23.28 -72.44 2.78
C GLN A 194 22.83 -73.79 3.34
N SER A 195 21.63 -74.25 2.99
CA SER A 195 21.11 -75.57 3.37
C SER A 195 21.98 -76.69 2.81
N VAL A 196 22.32 -76.64 1.51
CA VAL A 196 23.22 -77.60 0.85
C VAL A 196 24.59 -77.60 1.52
N ASN A 197 25.14 -76.42 1.83
CA ASN A 197 26.42 -76.33 2.52
C ASN A 197 26.38 -76.90 3.94
N MET A 198 25.27 -76.74 4.66
CA MET A 198 25.09 -77.34 5.98
C MET A 198 25.08 -78.87 5.93
N THR A 199 24.34 -79.46 4.98
CA THR A 199 24.35 -80.91 4.78
C THR A 199 25.73 -81.44 4.40
N ARG A 200 26.48 -80.70 3.57
CA ARG A 200 27.87 -81.07 3.21
C ARG A 200 28.82 -80.99 4.40
N ILE A 201 28.62 -80.02 5.30
CA ILE A 201 29.38 -79.91 6.54
C ILE A 201 29.11 -81.14 7.42
N GLU A 202 27.83 -81.48 7.64
CA GLU A 202 27.47 -82.67 8.42
C GLU A 202 28.04 -83.97 7.82
N GLU A 203 28.02 -84.12 6.50
CA GLU A 203 28.64 -85.29 5.84
C GLU A 203 30.16 -85.33 6.04
N LEU A 204 30.84 -84.18 5.93
CA LEU A 204 32.27 -84.09 6.17
C LEU A 204 32.63 -84.36 7.62
N GLU A 205 31.84 -83.88 8.57
CA GLU A 205 32.01 -84.16 10.00
C GLU A 205 31.89 -85.65 10.29
N ASN A 206 30.86 -86.33 9.76
CA ASN A 206 30.70 -87.77 9.92
C ASN A 206 31.88 -88.56 9.30
N ARG A 207 32.37 -88.16 8.13
CA ARG A 207 33.54 -88.80 7.49
C ARG A 207 34.82 -88.57 8.25
N ILE A 208 34.99 -87.40 8.87
CA ILE A 208 36.13 -87.11 9.74
C ILE A 208 36.07 -88.03 10.97
N GLU A 209 34.91 -88.16 11.60
CA GLU A 209 34.71 -89.06 12.74
C GLU A 209 35.00 -90.53 12.38
N GLU A 210 34.51 -91.00 11.23
CA GLU A 210 34.80 -92.35 10.72
C GLU A 210 36.31 -92.57 10.47
N LEU A 211 36.98 -91.62 9.82
CA LEU A 211 38.41 -91.69 9.55
C LEU A 211 39.25 -91.62 10.84
N GLU A 212 38.81 -90.84 11.84
CA GLU A 212 39.44 -90.81 13.16
C GLU A 212 39.27 -92.15 13.88
N ALA A 213 38.08 -92.74 13.83
CA ALA A 213 37.82 -94.07 14.38
C ALA A 213 38.70 -95.16 13.70
N GLU A 214 38.78 -95.15 12.37
CA GLU A 214 39.65 -96.07 11.61
C GLU A 214 41.13 -95.88 11.96
N ARG A 215 41.58 -94.63 12.14
CA ARG A 215 42.95 -94.34 12.60
C ARG A 215 43.22 -94.87 14.00
N THR A 216 42.26 -94.74 14.92
CA THR A 216 42.40 -95.26 16.28
C THR A 216 42.45 -96.79 16.31
N ALA A 217 41.59 -97.45 15.52
CA ALA A 217 41.61 -98.91 15.38
C ALA A 217 42.92 -99.42 14.76
N ALA A 218 43.41 -98.76 13.70
CA ALA A 218 44.69 -99.10 13.07
C ALA A 218 45.90 -98.84 13.99
N ALA A 219 45.82 -97.83 14.87
CA ALA A 219 46.84 -97.59 15.90
C ALA A 219 46.83 -98.67 17.00
N GLU A 220 45.68 -99.26 17.29
CA GLU A 220 45.52 -100.34 18.27
C GLU A 220 46.01 -101.70 17.70
N GLU A 221 45.69 -101.99 16.43
CA GLU A 221 46.17 -103.18 15.71
C GLU A 221 47.70 -103.18 15.53
N THR A 222 48.30 -102.01 15.23
CA THR A 222 49.77 -101.87 15.14
C THR A 222 50.47 -101.92 16.50
N ALA A 223 49.80 -101.53 17.60
CA ALA A 223 50.33 -101.70 18.95
C ALA A 223 50.32 -103.17 19.41
N GLU A 224 49.35 -103.97 18.98
CA GLU A 224 49.23 -105.39 19.32
C GLU A 224 50.24 -106.26 18.53
N ASP A 225 50.48 -105.95 17.27
CA ASP A 225 51.48 -106.65 16.43
C ASP A 225 52.94 -106.33 16.88
N SER A 226 53.16 -105.13 17.44
CA SER A 226 54.42 -104.74 18.08
C SER A 226 54.68 -105.46 19.40
N ALA A 227 53.65 -105.76 20.20
CA ALA A 227 53.78 -106.46 21.48
C ALA A 227 54.09 -107.97 21.30
N SER A 228 53.60 -108.58 20.21
CA SER A 228 53.90 -109.96 19.79
C SER A 228 55.38 -110.16 19.40
N SER A 229 55.96 -109.23 18.64
CA SER A 229 57.34 -109.34 18.16
C SER A 229 58.42 -109.01 19.23
N LEU A 230 58.09 -108.21 20.25
CA LEU A 230 59.02 -107.86 21.33
C LEU A 230 59.35 -109.04 22.26
N ASN A 231 58.45 -110.02 22.44
CA ASN A 231 58.71 -111.15 23.36
C ASN A 231 59.68 -112.20 22.79
N THR A 232 59.91 -112.20 21.47
CA THR A 232 60.89 -113.10 20.82
C THR A 232 62.26 -112.43 20.64
N GLY A 233 62.31 -111.10 20.54
CA GLY A 233 63.55 -110.33 20.40
C GLY A 233 64.40 -110.25 21.69
N TYR A 234 63.78 -110.24 22.87
CA TYR A 234 64.50 -110.14 24.14
C TYR A 234 65.33 -111.40 24.48
N ILE A 235 64.88 -112.59 24.07
CA ILE A 235 65.61 -113.84 24.34
C ILE A 235 66.88 -113.93 23.46
N ILE A 236 66.86 -113.40 22.25
CA ILE A 236 68.01 -113.45 21.33
C ILE A 236 69.00 -112.30 21.61
N GLY A 237 68.52 -111.11 21.98
CA GLY A 237 69.37 -109.97 22.34
C GLY A 237 70.15 -110.14 23.66
N GLY A 238 69.57 -110.84 24.65
CA GLY A 238 70.23 -111.08 25.94
C GLY A 238 71.41 -112.05 25.88
N LEU A 239 71.38 -113.04 24.99
CA LEU A 239 72.47 -114.01 24.80
C LEU A 239 73.67 -113.41 24.06
N ALA A 240 73.46 -112.46 23.15
CA ALA A 240 74.54 -111.82 22.40
C ALA A 240 75.40 -110.86 23.27
N LEU A 241 74.81 -110.26 24.31
CA LEU A 241 75.50 -109.30 25.18
C LEU A 241 76.37 -109.98 26.26
N LEU A 242 76.11 -111.25 26.58
CA LEU A 242 76.90 -112.04 27.53
C LEU A 242 78.15 -112.68 26.89
N ALA A 243 78.20 -112.81 25.56
CA ALA A 243 79.34 -113.35 24.83
C ALA A 243 80.43 -112.31 24.49
N LEU A 244 80.22 -111.04 24.80
CA LEU A 244 81.14 -109.94 24.46
C LEU A 244 81.91 -109.37 25.68
N ILE A 245 81.79 -110.01 26.85
CA ILE A 245 82.49 -109.64 28.11
C ILE A 245 83.38 -110.80 28.61
N LEU A 246 83.82 -111.68 27.71
CA LEU A 246 84.89 -112.67 27.91
C LEU A 246 85.91 -112.55 26.78
#